data_AF-A0A6A0QVH3-F1
#
_entry.id   AF-A0A6A0QVH3-F1
#
_cell.length_a   1.000
_cell.length_b   1.000
_cell.length_c   1.000
_cell.angle_alpha   90.00
_cell.angle_beta   90.00
_cell.angle_gamma   90.00
#
_symmetry.space_group_name_H-M   'P 1'
#
loop_
_entity.id
_entity.type
_entity.pdbx_description
1 polymer ?
#
loop_
_entity_poly.entity_id
_entity_poly.type
_entity_poly.pdbx_seq_one_letter_code
_entity_poly.pdbx_strand_id
1 'polypeptide(L)'
;HSGTPLDEVLAGWAGVDLDELREEAAAAPDTPQPEPTAEDRPAAEPQPEAPVAPAAAAVVAGIGMDELLEKVAEAKGMPAALAKRSAEARAKKTGEPLEAVLADWAGIDPSTVASAEPASEPAPVAEVETTESADAEPADADAESESATDESAPASSNEIEIIEPSAEEIVDEEVEEPSAKMGRYPAWLAAAFLIIPLLAVTYILISPNGPQCGTSGQLLVDPVTGNAVNCDGSAYGTEAADYFGNGAAIYAQCQACHAADGSGGAGPAFTGGDLLATFPAGSCSDQIEWIALGTSGWPDPTYGANAKPVGGVGLMPAFASSLDETQIAEVALYERVQFGGEDLAEAEADCGFTENGEETTDGATVEAAG
;
A
#
# COMPACT_ATOMS: atom_id res chain seq x y z
N HIS A 1 -35.04 24.70 -1.70
CA HIS A 1 -35.35 25.08 -0.31
C HIS A 1 -36.48 24.21 0.23
N SER A 2 -36.15 23.04 0.78
CA SER A 2 -37.00 22.37 1.77
C SER A 2 -36.41 22.76 3.12
N GLY A 3 -37.18 23.44 3.97
CA GLY A 3 -36.72 23.95 5.27
C GLY A 3 -36.52 22.85 6.32
N THR A 4 -35.99 21.71 5.91
CA THR A 4 -35.69 20.56 6.77
C THR A 4 -34.31 20.80 7.38
N PRO A 5 -34.19 20.84 8.71
CA PRO A 5 -32.91 21.05 9.36
C PRO A 5 -31.99 19.84 9.13
N LEU A 6 -30.68 20.10 9.11
CA LEU A 6 -29.65 19.16 8.64
C LEU A 6 -29.59 17.87 9.46
N ASP A 7 -29.89 17.97 10.76
CA ASP A 7 -29.98 16.85 11.70
C ASP A 7 -31.04 15.83 11.29
N GLU A 8 -32.20 16.31 10.83
CA GLU A 8 -33.31 15.45 10.39
C GLU A 8 -32.98 14.72 9.08
N VAL A 9 -32.20 15.35 8.20
CA VAL A 9 -31.70 14.72 6.96
C VAL A 9 -30.66 13.64 7.27
N LEU A 10 -29.72 13.93 8.17
CA LEU A 10 -28.67 12.99 8.56
C LEU A 10 -29.23 11.78 9.33
N ALA A 11 -30.22 12.00 10.19
CA ALA A 11 -30.92 10.94 10.90
C ALA A 11 -31.69 10.00 9.96
N GLY A 12 -32.34 10.57 8.93
CA GLY A 12 -33.00 9.79 7.88
C GLY A 12 -32.03 8.91 7.08
N TRP A 13 -30.79 9.38 6.87
CA TRP A 13 -29.74 8.58 6.21
C TRP A 13 -29.15 7.49 7.11
N ALA A 14 -29.05 7.76 8.41
CA ALA A 14 -28.55 6.80 9.39
C ALA A 14 -29.60 5.75 9.82
N GLY A 15 -30.88 5.96 9.49
CA GLY A 15 -31.98 5.11 9.92
C GLY A 15 -32.25 5.17 11.43
N VAL A 16 -31.87 6.28 12.07
CA VAL A 16 -31.96 6.48 13.52
C VAL A 16 -33.05 7.50 13.84
N ASP A 17 -33.89 7.21 14.83
CA ASP A 17 -34.93 8.12 15.30
C ASP A 17 -34.34 9.12 16.31
N LEU A 18 -34.41 10.42 15.98
CA LEU A 18 -33.85 11.48 16.81
C LEU A 18 -34.63 11.69 18.11
N ASP A 19 -35.92 11.36 18.15
CA ASP A 19 -36.72 11.50 19.37
C ASP A 19 -36.32 10.45 20.40
N GLU A 20 -35.98 9.23 19.95
CA GLU A 20 -35.47 8.15 20.81
C GLU A 20 -34.11 8.51 21.43
N LEU A 21 -33.18 9.07 20.64
CA LEU A 21 -31.88 9.53 21.15
C LEU A 21 -32.02 10.69 22.16
N ARG A 22 -33.02 11.54 21.98
CA ARG A 22 -33.28 12.66 22.90
C ARG A 22 -33.91 12.18 24.21
N GLU A 23 -34.77 11.19 24.16
CA GLU A 23 -35.30 10.54 25.37
C GLU A 23 -34.22 9.76 26.13
N GLU A 24 -33.31 9.08 25.43
CA GLU A 24 -32.20 8.35 26.05
C GLU A 24 -31.19 9.31 26.71
N ALA A 25 -30.90 10.44 26.07
CA ALA A 25 -30.08 11.50 26.65
C ALA A 25 -30.76 12.22 27.84
N ALA A 26 -32.09 12.31 27.85
CA ALA A 26 -32.85 12.90 28.95
C ALA A 26 -33.04 11.94 30.15
N ALA A 27 -32.81 10.64 29.95
CA ALA A 27 -32.98 9.60 30.97
C ALA A 27 -31.72 9.33 31.82
N ALA A 28 -30.59 9.98 31.54
CA ALA A 28 -29.39 9.85 32.36
C ALA A 28 -29.53 10.63 33.68
N PRO A 29 -29.50 10.00 34.87
CA PRO A 29 -29.59 10.71 36.13
C PRO A 29 -28.28 11.43 36.45
N ASP A 30 -28.33 12.76 36.38
CA ASP A 30 -27.32 13.70 36.85
C ASP A 30 -27.28 13.66 38.40
N THR A 31 -26.39 12.85 38.97
CA THR A 31 -26.07 12.92 40.41
C THR A 31 -24.58 12.65 40.65
N PRO A 32 -23.80 13.61 41.19
CA PRO A 32 -22.42 13.38 41.54
C PRO A 32 -22.33 12.57 42.84
N GLN A 33 -21.65 11.42 42.81
CA GLN A 33 -21.30 10.68 44.02
C GLN A 33 -20.21 11.43 44.81
N PRO A 34 -20.34 11.59 46.14
CA PRO A 34 -19.27 12.16 46.97
C PRO A 34 -18.18 11.11 47.27
N GLU A 35 -16.94 11.57 47.27
CA GLU A 35 -15.73 10.81 47.64
C GLU A 35 -15.85 10.16 49.03
N PRO A 36 -15.31 8.94 49.24
CA PRO A 36 -15.26 8.34 50.57
C PRO A 36 -14.14 8.97 51.40
N THR A 37 -14.54 9.74 52.42
CA THR A 37 -13.65 10.24 53.48
C THR A 37 -13.06 9.11 54.31
N ALA A 38 -11.76 9.22 54.59
CA ALA A 38 -11.01 8.38 55.49
C ALA A 38 -11.52 8.49 56.94
N GLU A 39 -12.35 7.55 57.38
CA GLU A 39 -12.66 7.32 58.80
C GLU A 39 -13.46 6.01 58.98
N ASP A 40 -12.81 4.85 58.83
CA ASP A 40 -13.18 3.68 59.66
C ASP A 40 -12.10 2.60 59.61
N ARG A 41 -11.34 2.49 60.70
CA ARG A 41 -10.31 1.46 60.92
C ARG A 41 -10.67 0.75 62.20
N PRO A 42 -11.03 -0.54 62.20
CA PRO A 42 -11.01 -1.31 63.44
C PRO A 42 -9.58 -1.76 63.73
N ALA A 43 -9.15 -1.50 64.95
CA ALA A 43 -7.88 -1.96 65.52
C ALA A 43 -7.91 -3.46 65.79
N ALA A 44 -6.79 -4.15 65.53
CA ALA A 44 -6.48 -5.47 66.08
C ALA A 44 -5.01 -5.47 66.57
N GLU A 45 -4.84 -6.05 67.75
CA GLU A 45 -3.73 -5.95 68.72
C GLU A 45 -2.43 -6.71 68.34
N PRO A 46 -1.32 -6.50 69.09
CA PRO A 46 0.05 -6.77 68.63
C PRO A 46 0.55 -8.18 69.02
N GLN A 47 1.40 -8.78 68.18
CA GLN A 47 2.19 -9.98 68.51
C GLN A 47 3.59 -9.93 67.86
N PRO A 48 4.60 -10.65 68.41
CA PRO A 48 5.84 -10.08 68.92
C PRO A 48 7.05 -10.13 67.95
N GLU A 49 8.09 -9.37 68.32
CA GLU A 49 9.35 -9.17 67.59
C GLU A 49 10.27 -10.41 67.52
N ALA A 50 10.88 -10.57 66.32
CA ALA A 50 12.21 -11.14 65.98
C ALA A 50 12.41 -12.69 66.02
N PRO A 51 13.26 -13.30 65.14
CA PRO A 51 14.46 -12.70 64.53
C PRO A 51 14.65 -12.85 63.00
N VAL A 52 15.59 -12.04 62.53
CA VAL A 52 16.03 -11.79 61.15
C VAL A 52 16.90 -12.95 60.61
N ALA A 53 16.59 -13.45 59.40
CA ALA A 53 17.49 -14.19 58.49
C ALA A 53 16.90 -14.20 57.05
N PRO A 54 17.72 -14.29 55.98
CA PRO A 54 17.56 -13.45 54.79
C PRO A 54 16.73 -14.07 53.66
N ALA A 55 16.14 -13.15 52.88
CA ALA A 55 15.88 -13.24 51.44
C ALA A 55 15.38 -14.58 50.87
N ALA A 56 14.07 -14.72 50.82
CA ALA A 56 13.40 -15.27 49.64
C ALA A 56 12.17 -14.40 49.40
N ALA A 57 12.35 -13.32 48.64
CA ALA A 57 11.22 -12.63 48.05
C ALA A 57 10.47 -13.66 47.21
N ALA A 58 9.24 -13.99 47.62
CA ALA A 58 8.29 -14.61 46.71
C ALA A 58 8.08 -13.58 45.60
N VAL A 59 8.77 -13.80 44.47
CA VAL A 59 8.50 -13.11 43.22
C VAL A 59 7.07 -13.52 42.85
N VAL A 60 6.13 -12.61 43.02
CA VAL A 60 4.88 -12.68 42.26
C VAL A 60 5.34 -12.55 40.81
N ALA A 61 5.38 -13.66 40.09
CA ALA A 61 5.73 -13.68 38.68
C ALA A 61 4.62 -12.97 37.91
N GLY A 62 4.76 -11.66 37.72
CA GLY A 62 4.01 -10.93 36.71
C GLY A 62 4.43 -11.40 35.32
N ILE A 63 3.50 -11.37 34.38
CA ILE A 63 3.77 -11.72 32.98
C ILE A 63 4.83 -10.76 32.44
N GLY A 64 5.90 -11.31 31.87
CA GLY A 64 6.97 -10.52 31.26
C GLY A 64 6.55 -9.91 29.93
N MET A 65 7.21 -8.83 29.51
CA MET A 65 6.90 -8.13 28.26
C MET A 65 6.86 -9.05 27.03
N ASP A 66 7.80 -10.00 26.93
CA ASP A 66 7.86 -10.94 25.81
C ASP A 66 6.67 -11.91 25.79
N GLU A 67 6.27 -12.42 26.96
CA GLU A 67 5.09 -13.30 27.11
C GLU A 67 3.78 -12.54 26.82
N LEU A 68 3.76 -11.24 27.15
CA LEU A 68 2.61 -10.38 26.90
C LEU A 68 2.44 -10.06 25.41
N LEU A 69 3.55 -9.84 24.70
CA LEU A 69 3.56 -9.67 23.23
C LEU A 69 3.14 -10.95 22.50
N GLU A 70 3.52 -12.12 22.99
CA GLU A 70 3.10 -13.41 22.42
C GLU A 70 1.60 -13.63 22.58
N LYS A 71 1.02 -13.26 23.73
CA LYS A 71 -0.44 -13.32 23.94
C LYS A 71 -1.22 -12.30 23.11
N VAL A 72 -0.68 -11.10 22.91
CA VAL A 72 -1.28 -10.12 21.98
C VAL A 72 -1.22 -10.64 20.54
N ALA A 73 -0.11 -11.26 20.14
CA ALA A 73 0.05 -11.85 18.82
C ALA A 73 -0.98 -12.97 18.57
N GLU A 74 -1.20 -13.86 19.55
CA GLU A 74 -2.22 -14.91 19.49
C GLU A 74 -3.65 -14.33 19.50
N ALA A 75 -3.94 -13.36 20.38
CA ALA A 75 -5.28 -12.78 20.52
C ALA A 75 -5.71 -11.93 19.31
N LYS A 76 -4.76 -11.28 18.63
CA LYS A 76 -5.02 -10.38 17.49
C LYS A 76 -4.64 -10.96 16.13
N GLY A 77 -3.94 -12.09 16.07
CA GLY A 77 -3.45 -12.69 14.82
C GLY A 77 -2.41 -11.83 14.11
N MET A 78 -1.58 -11.09 14.86
CA MET A 78 -0.60 -10.12 14.35
C MET A 78 0.82 -10.55 14.77
N PRO A 79 1.88 -10.28 13.97
CA PRO A 79 3.25 -10.52 14.42
C PRO A 79 3.59 -9.70 15.68
N ALA A 80 4.31 -10.29 16.64
CA ALA A 80 4.65 -9.64 17.91
C ALA A 80 5.40 -8.30 17.75
N ALA A 81 6.23 -8.19 16.71
CA ALA A 81 6.93 -6.94 16.38
C ALA A 81 5.98 -5.83 15.92
N LEU A 82 4.92 -6.18 15.16
CA LEU A 82 3.91 -5.24 14.69
C LEU A 82 3.02 -4.82 15.87
N ALA A 83 2.58 -5.76 16.71
CA ALA A 83 1.82 -5.48 17.92
C ALA A 83 2.55 -4.52 18.86
N LYS A 84 3.87 -4.70 19.03
CA LYS A 84 4.72 -3.78 19.81
C LYS A 84 4.73 -2.37 19.23
N ARG A 85 5.00 -2.22 17.92
CA ARG A 85 5.05 -0.90 17.26
C ARG A 85 3.69 -0.18 17.31
N SER A 86 2.59 -0.90 17.09
CA SER A 86 1.25 -0.34 17.18
C SER A 86 0.87 0.07 18.60
N ALA A 87 1.29 -0.70 19.61
CA ALA A 87 1.06 -0.36 21.01
C ALA A 87 1.91 0.83 21.46
N GLU A 88 3.16 0.96 21.00
CA GLU A 88 4.03 2.12 21.25
C GLU A 88 3.45 3.40 20.62
N ALA A 89 2.92 3.30 19.40
CA ALA A 89 2.24 4.43 18.74
C ALA A 89 0.98 4.87 19.50
N ARG A 90 0.19 3.93 20.02
CA ARG A 90 -1.00 4.22 20.82
C ARG A 90 -0.64 4.79 22.20
N ALA A 91 0.37 4.24 22.87
CA ALA A 91 0.89 4.74 24.14
C ALA A 91 1.36 6.20 23.99
N LYS A 92 2.09 6.52 22.92
CA LYS A 92 2.55 7.89 22.62
C LYS A 92 1.39 8.86 22.35
N LYS A 93 0.29 8.40 21.75
CA LYS A 93 -0.88 9.22 21.41
C LYS A 93 -1.84 9.43 22.59
N THR A 94 -1.96 8.44 23.47
CA THR A 94 -2.93 8.43 24.59
C THR A 94 -2.31 8.79 25.93
N GLY A 95 -0.97 8.72 26.05
CA GLY A 95 -0.26 8.89 27.32
C GLY A 95 -0.36 7.69 28.26
N GLU A 96 -0.97 6.59 27.81
CA GLU A 96 -1.04 5.33 28.57
C GLU A 96 0.30 4.59 28.50
N PRO A 97 0.72 3.88 29.57
CA PRO A 97 1.94 3.08 29.52
C PRO A 97 1.77 1.92 28.52
N LEU A 98 2.86 1.60 27.80
CA LEU A 98 2.88 0.56 26.76
C LEU A 98 2.32 -0.78 27.28
N GLU A 99 2.68 -1.12 28.50
CA GLU A 99 2.25 -2.33 29.21
C GLU A 99 0.73 -2.38 29.40
N ALA A 100 0.08 -1.24 29.65
CA ALA A 100 -1.37 -1.18 29.83
C ALA A 100 -2.10 -1.32 28.49
N VAL A 101 -1.58 -0.71 27.43
CA VAL A 101 -2.13 -0.86 26.07
C VAL A 101 -2.03 -2.31 25.60
N LEU A 102 -0.87 -2.95 25.82
CA LEU A 102 -0.68 -4.35 25.48
C LEU A 102 -1.52 -5.28 26.36
N ALA A 103 -1.70 -4.98 27.65
CA ALA A 103 -2.53 -5.76 28.56
C ALA A 103 -4.02 -5.71 28.16
N ASP A 104 -4.53 -4.52 27.80
CA ASP A 104 -5.88 -4.35 27.26
C ASP A 104 -6.09 -5.19 25.99
N TRP A 105 -5.12 -5.20 25.10
CA TRP A 105 -5.20 -5.97 23.86
C TRP A 105 -5.11 -7.48 24.06
N ALA A 106 -4.37 -7.92 25.08
CA ALA A 106 -4.31 -9.32 25.49
C ALA A 106 -5.53 -9.75 26.32
N GLY A 107 -6.40 -8.83 26.72
CA GLY A 107 -7.52 -9.09 27.64
C GLY A 107 -7.07 -9.45 29.05
N ILE A 108 -5.90 -8.96 29.47
CA ILE A 108 -5.26 -9.24 30.76
C ILE A 108 -5.39 -8.02 31.67
N ASP A 109 -5.67 -8.24 32.96
CA ASP A 109 -5.77 -7.15 33.94
C ASP A 109 -4.38 -6.48 34.13
N PRO A 110 -4.26 -5.16 33.96
CA PRO A 110 -2.98 -4.45 34.01
C PRO A 110 -2.29 -4.54 35.38
N SER A 111 -3.01 -4.91 36.45
CA SER A 111 -2.42 -5.15 37.78
C SER A 111 -1.59 -6.44 37.89
N THR A 112 -1.64 -7.31 36.87
CA THR A 112 -0.87 -8.56 36.81
C THR A 112 0.45 -8.45 36.04
N VAL A 113 0.72 -7.28 35.46
CA VAL A 113 1.92 -6.98 34.68
C VAL A 113 2.94 -6.26 35.57
N ALA A 114 4.20 -6.70 35.56
CA ALA A 114 5.24 -6.11 36.39
C ALA A 114 5.70 -4.75 35.80
N SER A 115 5.31 -3.65 36.43
CA SER A 115 5.71 -2.28 36.02
C SER A 115 7.00 -1.83 36.71
N ALA A 116 7.95 -1.29 35.95
CA ALA A 116 9.11 -0.57 36.44
C ALA A 116 8.97 0.92 36.07
N GLU A 117 8.61 1.76 37.06
CA GLU A 117 8.47 3.21 36.95
C GLU A 117 9.81 3.92 36.64
N PRO A 118 9.78 5.10 35.97
CA PRO A 118 10.20 6.29 36.72
C PRO A 118 9.44 7.61 36.40
N ALA A 119 9.00 8.26 37.48
CA ALA A 119 9.25 9.66 37.91
C ALA A 119 9.09 10.86 36.95
N SER A 120 8.01 11.61 37.22
CA SER A 120 7.95 13.07 37.49
C SER A 120 8.27 14.10 36.39
N GLU A 121 7.20 14.78 35.96
CA GLU A 121 7.14 16.11 35.32
C GLU A 121 7.67 17.26 36.23
N PRO A 122 7.90 18.51 35.76
CA PRO A 122 6.82 19.42 35.31
C PRO A 122 7.14 20.36 34.12
N ALA A 123 6.09 20.78 33.39
CA ALA A 123 6.02 21.93 32.46
C ALA A 123 6.04 23.30 33.21
N PRO A 124 5.66 24.49 32.66
CA PRO A 124 5.44 24.96 31.27
C PRO A 124 6.01 26.39 31.00
N VAL A 125 5.90 26.94 29.78
CA VAL A 125 5.58 28.38 29.53
C VAL A 125 5.04 28.61 28.11
N ALA A 126 4.13 29.58 28.04
CA ALA A 126 3.20 29.92 26.97
C ALA A 126 3.70 31.01 25.99
N GLU A 127 2.77 31.41 25.10
CA GLU A 127 2.63 32.72 24.44
C GLU A 127 3.10 32.77 22.96
N VAL A 128 2.40 33.30 21.94
CA VAL A 128 1.01 33.69 21.56
C VAL A 128 1.12 34.26 20.12
N GLU A 129 0.00 34.30 19.37
CA GLU A 129 -0.28 35.12 18.16
C GLU A 129 0.40 34.68 16.84
N THR A 130 -0.23 34.67 15.65
CA THR A 130 -1.33 35.48 15.10
C THR A 130 -1.83 34.89 13.76
N THR A 131 -2.95 35.44 13.26
CA THR A 131 -3.42 35.51 11.84
C THR A 131 -4.11 34.27 11.28
N GLU A 132 -5.11 34.33 10.41
CA GLU A 132 -5.94 35.40 9.82
C GLU A 132 -7.06 34.68 9.04
N SER A 133 -8.16 35.39 8.80
CA SER A 133 -9.42 34.93 8.20
C SER A 133 -9.31 34.01 6.98
N ALA A 134 -10.08 32.92 7.00
CA ALA A 134 -10.56 32.23 5.80
C ALA A 134 -12.07 32.47 5.68
N ASP A 135 -12.46 33.20 4.64
CA ASP A 135 -13.83 33.27 4.14
C ASP A 135 -13.74 33.00 2.63
N ALA A 136 -14.30 31.87 2.18
CA ALA A 136 -14.94 31.71 0.88
C ALA A 136 -15.34 30.25 0.65
N GLU A 137 -16.64 30.03 0.55
CA GLU A 137 -17.31 28.93 -0.14
C GLU A 137 -18.70 29.48 -0.57
N PRO A 138 -19.46 28.93 -1.55
CA PRO A 138 -19.19 28.15 -2.78
C PRO A 138 -19.89 28.73 -4.05
N ALA A 139 -19.73 28.00 -5.17
CA ALA A 139 -20.64 27.85 -6.33
C ALA A 139 -20.80 29.11 -7.25
N ASP A 140 -20.99 29.02 -8.57
CA ASP A 140 -21.84 28.13 -9.36
C ASP A 140 -21.39 28.09 -10.85
N ALA A 141 -22.05 27.19 -11.57
CA ALA A 141 -21.93 26.84 -12.99
C ALA A 141 -21.95 27.99 -14.02
N ASP A 142 -21.38 27.73 -15.21
CA ASP A 142 -22.10 27.99 -16.46
C ASP A 142 -21.56 27.15 -17.63
N ALA A 143 -22.51 26.70 -18.44
CA ALA A 143 -22.36 25.92 -19.65
C ALA A 143 -22.74 26.80 -20.85
N GLU A 144 -22.08 26.63 -22.00
CA GLU A 144 -22.66 26.66 -23.36
C GLU A 144 -21.54 26.46 -24.40
N SER A 145 -21.63 25.40 -25.21
CA SER A 145 -21.94 25.40 -26.67
C SER A 145 -20.66 25.62 -27.51
N GLU A 146 -20.35 24.88 -28.60
CA GLU A 146 -21.07 24.91 -29.87
C GLU A 146 -20.90 23.63 -30.74
N SER A 147 -22.04 23.21 -31.30
CA SER A 147 -22.39 22.55 -32.58
C SER A 147 -21.37 21.72 -33.40
N ALA A 148 -21.81 20.52 -33.84
CA ALA A 148 -22.19 20.27 -35.25
C ALA A 148 -22.92 18.92 -35.44
N THR A 149 -23.92 18.96 -36.31
CA THR A 149 -25.00 18.04 -36.71
C THR A 149 -24.62 16.71 -37.38
N ASP A 150 -25.27 15.64 -36.93
CA ASP A 150 -26.22 14.74 -37.63
C ASP A 150 -26.01 14.31 -39.09
N GLU A 151 -25.99 12.98 -39.33
CA GLU A 151 -27.02 12.22 -40.07
C GLU A 151 -26.46 11.05 -40.94
N SER A 152 -26.84 9.85 -40.53
CA SER A 152 -27.13 8.62 -41.30
C SER A 152 -26.05 7.75 -41.98
N ALA A 153 -26.02 6.50 -41.49
CA ALA A 153 -25.61 5.27 -42.17
C ALA A 153 -26.58 4.87 -43.31
N PRO A 154 -26.24 3.88 -44.16
CA PRO A 154 -26.68 2.52 -43.81
C PRO A 154 -25.72 1.39 -44.20
N ALA A 155 -25.90 0.27 -43.49
CA ALA A 155 -25.37 -1.04 -43.81
C ALA A 155 -26.06 -1.66 -45.03
N SER A 156 -25.34 -2.48 -45.80
CA SER A 156 -25.95 -3.59 -46.54
C SER A 156 -24.95 -4.73 -46.70
N SER A 157 -25.31 -5.86 -46.11
CA SER A 157 -24.80 -7.20 -46.38
C SER A 157 -24.99 -7.57 -47.85
N ASN A 158 -23.98 -8.19 -48.47
CA ASN A 158 -24.21 -9.06 -49.62
C ASN A 158 -23.62 -10.44 -49.33
N GLU A 159 -24.53 -11.39 -49.48
CA GLU A 159 -24.48 -12.83 -49.30
C GLU A 159 -23.47 -13.49 -50.24
N ILE A 160 -22.65 -14.41 -49.73
CA ILE A 160 -21.76 -15.25 -50.53
C ILE A 160 -22.54 -16.52 -50.87
N GLU A 161 -23.05 -16.60 -52.09
CA GLU A 161 -23.72 -17.78 -52.62
C GLU A 161 -22.69 -18.86 -52.95
N ILE A 162 -22.84 -20.00 -52.28
CA ILE A 162 -22.05 -21.22 -52.45
C ILE A 162 -22.46 -21.88 -53.77
N ILE A 163 -21.53 -22.03 -54.71
CA ILE A 163 -21.73 -22.78 -55.94
C ILE A 163 -21.20 -24.20 -55.72
N GLU A 164 -22.11 -25.18 -55.67
CA GLU A 164 -21.82 -26.61 -55.72
C GLU A 164 -21.26 -27.00 -57.11
N PRO A 165 -20.20 -27.82 -57.20
CA PRO A 165 -19.69 -28.26 -58.49
C PRO A 165 -20.53 -29.45 -59.02
N SER A 166 -21.40 -29.18 -60.00
CA SER A 166 -21.97 -30.24 -60.82
C SER A 166 -20.90 -30.77 -61.76
N ALA A 167 -20.58 -32.06 -61.61
CA ALA A 167 -19.70 -32.81 -62.47
C ALA A 167 -20.27 -32.91 -63.89
N GLU A 168 -19.53 -32.41 -64.87
CA GLU A 168 -19.60 -32.93 -66.24
C GLU A 168 -18.18 -33.23 -66.74
N GLU A 169 -18.08 -34.45 -67.23
CA GLU A 169 -16.92 -35.17 -67.74
C GLU A 169 -16.48 -34.57 -69.07
N ILE A 170 -15.21 -34.12 -69.17
CA ILE A 170 -14.65 -33.62 -70.43
C ILE A 170 -13.25 -34.18 -70.63
N VAL A 171 -13.22 -35.28 -71.36
CA VAL A 171 -12.29 -35.69 -72.43
C VAL A 171 -10.87 -35.10 -72.38
N ASP A 172 -9.90 -36.00 -72.19
CA ASP A 172 -8.48 -35.80 -72.44
C ASP A 172 -8.22 -35.30 -73.88
N GLU A 173 -7.97 -34.00 -74.02
CA GLU A 173 -7.30 -33.43 -75.19
C GLU A 173 -5.95 -32.89 -74.71
N GLU A 174 -4.86 -33.39 -75.31
CA GLU A 174 -3.49 -32.92 -75.07
C GLU A 174 -3.38 -31.43 -75.39
N VAL A 175 -3.57 -30.58 -74.36
CA VAL A 175 -3.31 -29.14 -74.44
C VAL A 175 -1.83 -28.93 -74.15
N GLU A 176 -1.08 -28.47 -75.16
CA GLU A 176 0.25 -27.87 -75.00
C GLU A 176 0.19 -26.86 -73.83
N GLU A 177 0.96 -27.12 -72.77
CA GLU A 177 1.01 -26.25 -71.60
C GLU A 177 1.34 -24.81 -72.04
N PRO A 178 0.45 -23.82 -71.85
CA PRO A 178 0.81 -22.45 -72.09
C PRO A 178 1.84 -22.07 -71.05
N SER A 179 3.09 -21.93 -71.51
CA SER A 179 4.19 -21.30 -70.76
C SER A 179 3.64 -20.19 -69.87
N ALA A 180 3.69 -20.40 -68.56
CA ALA A 180 3.24 -19.44 -67.58
C ALA A 180 4.04 -18.15 -67.80
N LYS A 181 3.40 -17.15 -68.44
CA LYS A 181 3.99 -15.82 -68.57
C LYS A 181 4.22 -15.31 -67.16
N MET A 182 5.48 -15.22 -66.74
CA MET A 182 5.86 -14.62 -65.46
C MET A 182 5.25 -13.21 -65.39
N GLY A 183 4.18 -13.06 -64.62
CA GLY A 183 3.51 -11.79 -64.41
C GLY A 183 4.47 -10.85 -63.69
N ARG A 184 4.63 -9.62 -64.21
CA ARG A 184 5.34 -8.55 -63.50
C ARG A 184 4.68 -8.35 -62.14
N TYR A 185 5.49 -8.35 -61.09
CA TYR A 185 5.02 -8.10 -59.73
C TYR A 185 4.26 -6.77 -59.67
N PRO A 186 3.12 -6.72 -58.95
CA PRO A 186 2.37 -5.48 -58.82
C PRO A 186 3.19 -4.45 -58.03
N ALA A 187 3.07 -3.17 -58.42
CA ALA A 187 3.91 -2.10 -57.87
C ALA A 187 3.77 -1.93 -56.34
N TRP A 188 2.61 -2.24 -55.77
CA TRP A 188 2.39 -2.19 -54.32
C TRP A 188 3.21 -3.24 -53.57
N LEU A 189 3.46 -4.41 -54.17
CA LEU A 189 4.28 -5.47 -53.58
C LEU A 189 5.74 -5.06 -53.60
N ALA A 190 6.21 -4.47 -54.72
CA ALA A 190 7.56 -3.89 -54.78
C ALA A 190 7.75 -2.78 -53.73
N ALA A 191 6.73 -1.95 -53.49
CA ALA A 191 6.75 -0.95 -52.42
C ALA A 191 6.78 -1.60 -51.02
N ALA A 192 5.97 -2.63 -50.76
CA ALA A 192 5.97 -3.35 -49.50
C ALA A 192 7.34 -3.97 -49.19
N PHE A 193 8.02 -4.54 -50.20
CA PHE A 193 9.37 -5.09 -50.06
C PHE A 193 10.46 -4.04 -49.76
N LEU A 194 10.19 -2.75 -49.98
CA LEU A 194 11.07 -1.66 -49.58
C LEU A 194 10.67 -1.06 -48.23
N ILE A 195 9.37 -0.90 -47.99
CA ILE A 195 8.84 -0.24 -46.78
C ILE A 195 8.97 -1.14 -45.55
N ILE A 196 8.62 -2.43 -45.65
CA ILE A 196 8.66 -3.37 -44.52
C ILE A 196 10.07 -3.48 -43.91
N PRO A 197 11.15 -3.74 -44.67
CA PRO A 197 12.48 -3.82 -44.07
C PRO A 197 12.96 -2.46 -43.53
N LEU A 198 12.56 -1.35 -44.17
CA LEU A 198 12.87 -0.01 -43.67
C LEU A 198 12.22 0.23 -42.30
N LEU A 199 10.92 -0.07 -42.17
CA LEU A 199 10.21 0.03 -40.89
C LEU A 199 10.79 -0.91 -39.83
N ALA A 200 11.18 -2.14 -40.20
CA ALA A 200 11.82 -3.07 -39.27
C ALA A 200 13.16 -2.55 -38.73
N VAL A 201 14.02 -1.99 -39.61
CA VAL A 201 15.28 -1.36 -39.19
C VAL A 201 15.03 -0.13 -38.34
N THR A 202 14.08 0.72 -38.74
CA THR A 202 13.68 1.89 -37.95
C THR A 202 13.16 1.48 -36.56
N TYR A 203 12.36 0.42 -36.49
CA TYR A 203 11.85 -0.11 -35.22
C TYR A 203 12.97 -0.62 -34.31
N ILE A 204 13.94 -1.38 -34.84
CA ILE A 204 15.10 -1.86 -34.07
C ILE A 204 15.96 -0.69 -33.55
N LEU A 205 16.08 0.40 -34.31
CA LEU A 205 16.83 1.59 -33.89
C LEU A 205 16.11 2.42 -32.82
N ILE A 206 14.78 2.47 -32.86
CA ILE A 206 13.96 3.22 -31.89
C ILE A 206 13.73 2.41 -30.60
N SER A 207 13.62 1.09 -30.71
CA SER A 207 13.29 0.17 -29.61
C SER A 207 14.32 -0.96 -29.53
N PRO A 208 15.57 -0.68 -29.09
CA PRO A 208 16.65 -1.66 -29.07
C PRO A 208 16.41 -2.84 -28.10
N ASN A 209 15.55 -2.65 -27.10
CA ASN A 209 15.20 -3.66 -26.10
C ASN A 209 13.82 -4.30 -26.33
N GLY A 210 13.23 -4.12 -27.52
CA GLY A 210 11.87 -4.57 -27.79
C GLY A 210 10.79 -3.79 -27.02
N PRO A 211 9.51 -4.20 -27.15
CA PRO A 211 8.44 -3.64 -26.33
C PRO A 211 8.64 -4.05 -24.87
N GLN A 212 8.65 -3.08 -23.96
CA GLN A 212 8.81 -3.35 -22.54
C GLN A 212 7.52 -3.95 -21.98
N CYS A 213 7.67 -4.82 -20.99
CA CYS A 213 6.52 -5.35 -20.26
C CYS A 213 5.66 -4.20 -19.73
N GLY A 214 4.34 -4.34 -19.80
CA GLY A 214 3.38 -3.30 -19.44
C GLY A 214 3.11 -2.27 -20.53
N THR A 215 3.97 -2.14 -21.55
CA THR A 215 3.67 -1.28 -22.71
C THR A 215 2.57 -1.92 -23.55
N SER A 216 1.40 -1.27 -23.61
CA SER A 216 0.23 -1.77 -24.36
C SER A 216 -0.29 -3.14 -23.88
N GLY A 217 -0.15 -3.46 -22.60
CA GLY A 217 -0.64 -4.72 -22.01
C GLY A 217 0.14 -5.96 -22.42
N GLN A 218 1.39 -5.80 -22.88
CA GLN A 218 2.26 -6.94 -23.16
C GLN A 218 2.86 -7.53 -21.89
N LEU A 219 2.82 -8.85 -21.81
CA LEU A 219 3.39 -9.68 -20.74
C LEU A 219 4.78 -10.16 -21.15
N LEU A 220 5.60 -10.50 -20.16
CA LEU A 220 6.85 -11.22 -20.39
C LEU A 220 6.56 -12.67 -20.80
N VAL A 221 7.53 -13.30 -21.44
CA VAL A 221 7.48 -14.74 -21.75
C VAL A 221 8.69 -15.38 -21.12
N ASP A 222 8.46 -16.34 -20.24
CA ASP A 222 9.55 -17.11 -19.64
C ASP A 222 10.25 -17.94 -20.74
N PRO A 223 11.56 -17.75 -20.97
CA PRO A 223 12.29 -18.47 -22.02
C PRO A 223 12.42 -19.97 -21.77
N VAL A 224 12.23 -20.44 -20.53
CA VAL A 224 12.32 -21.86 -20.14
C VAL A 224 10.99 -22.57 -20.38
N THR A 225 9.88 -21.97 -19.95
CA THR A 225 8.56 -22.60 -20.03
C THR A 225 7.73 -22.19 -21.25
N GLY A 226 8.04 -21.04 -21.85
CA GLY A 226 7.28 -20.46 -22.96
C GLY A 226 5.91 -19.89 -22.55
N ASN A 227 5.62 -19.84 -21.25
CA ASN A 227 4.37 -19.27 -20.74
C ASN A 227 4.47 -17.75 -20.64
N ALA A 228 3.31 -17.09 -20.75
CA ALA A 228 3.21 -15.69 -20.37
C ALA A 228 3.43 -15.57 -18.86
N VAL A 229 4.21 -14.57 -18.45
CA VAL A 229 4.47 -14.21 -17.06
C VAL A 229 4.24 -12.71 -16.90
N ASN A 230 3.86 -12.31 -15.70
CA ASN A 230 3.69 -10.91 -15.33
C ASN A 230 5.04 -10.15 -15.44
N CYS A 231 5.03 -8.83 -15.31
CA CYS A 231 6.22 -8.01 -15.52
C CYS A 231 7.31 -8.16 -14.44
N ASP A 232 6.91 -8.71 -13.31
CA ASP A 232 7.70 -9.20 -12.19
C ASP A 232 8.31 -10.60 -12.42
N GLY A 233 7.91 -11.31 -13.49
CA GLY A 233 8.30 -12.70 -13.75
C GLY A 233 7.41 -13.74 -13.06
N SER A 234 6.36 -13.33 -12.34
CA SER A 234 5.41 -14.23 -11.70
C SER A 234 4.47 -14.89 -12.71
N ALA A 235 3.88 -16.03 -12.33
CA ALA A 235 3.03 -16.80 -13.23
C ALA A 235 1.78 -16.00 -13.65
N TYR A 236 1.52 -15.89 -14.95
CA TYR A 236 0.30 -15.26 -15.43
C TYR A 236 -0.93 -16.09 -15.07
N GLY A 237 -1.93 -15.46 -14.42
CA GLY A 237 -3.21 -16.09 -14.10
C GLY A 237 -3.29 -16.81 -12.75
N THR A 238 -2.24 -16.75 -11.92
CA THR A 238 -2.42 -16.91 -10.47
C THR A 238 -2.87 -15.56 -9.91
N GLU A 239 -3.87 -15.55 -9.04
CA GLU A 239 -4.28 -14.33 -8.28
C GLU A 239 -3.22 -13.96 -7.23
N ALA A 240 -1.95 -13.88 -7.64
CA ALA A 240 -0.95 -13.12 -6.91
C ALA A 240 -1.24 -11.65 -7.21
N ALA A 241 -1.39 -10.84 -6.17
CA ALA A 241 -1.56 -9.41 -6.35
C ALA A 241 -0.28 -8.85 -6.99
N ASP A 242 -0.41 -8.16 -8.12
CA ASP A 242 0.69 -7.47 -8.80
C ASP A 242 1.04 -6.18 -8.06
N TYR A 243 1.71 -6.32 -6.92
CA TYR A 243 2.07 -5.20 -6.04
C TYR A 243 2.98 -4.19 -6.75
N PHE A 244 3.91 -4.69 -7.56
CA PHE A 244 4.80 -3.85 -8.35
C PHE A 244 4.03 -3.02 -9.40
N GLY A 245 3.12 -3.66 -10.15
CA GLY A 245 2.27 -2.99 -11.13
C GLY A 245 1.31 -1.97 -10.50
N ASN A 246 0.73 -2.30 -9.34
CA ASN A 246 -0.11 -1.36 -8.58
C ASN A 246 0.70 -0.14 -8.11
N GLY A 247 1.92 -0.38 -7.59
CA GLY A 247 2.84 0.67 -7.19
C GLY A 247 3.20 1.61 -8.34
N ALA A 248 3.39 1.08 -9.55
CA ALA A 248 3.64 1.87 -10.75
C ALA A 248 2.48 2.82 -11.09
N ALA A 249 1.23 2.36 -10.91
CA ALA A 249 0.04 3.17 -11.15
C ALA A 249 -0.09 4.30 -10.11
N ILE A 250 0.23 4.01 -8.85
CA ILE A 250 0.22 5.00 -7.76
C ILE A 250 1.32 6.04 -7.94
N TYR A 251 2.50 5.62 -8.41
CA TYR A 251 3.66 6.49 -8.62
C TYR A 251 3.36 7.71 -9.50
N ALA A 252 2.36 7.65 -10.38
CA ALA A 252 1.89 8.79 -11.16
C ALA A 252 1.61 10.05 -10.31
N GLN A 253 1.22 9.89 -9.04
CA GLN A 253 0.98 10.98 -8.09
C GLN A 253 2.29 11.60 -7.56
N CYS A 254 3.39 10.85 -7.58
CA CYS A 254 4.71 11.26 -7.09
C CYS A 254 5.56 11.96 -8.17
N GLN A 255 5.26 11.71 -9.45
CA GLN A 255 6.06 12.16 -10.61
C GLN A 255 6.21 13.68 -10.71
N ALA A 256 5.26 14.46 -10.20
CA ALA A 256 5.31 15.92 -10.27
C ALA A 256 6.55 16.49 -9.53
N CYS A 257 7.04 15.79 -8.50
CA CYS A 257 8.22 16.20 -7.75
C CYS A 257 9.44 15.33 -8.03
N HIS A 258 9.23 14.03 -8.24
CA HIS A 258 10.32 13.04 -8.40
C HIS A 258 10.65 12.69 -9.85
N ALA A 259 9.95 13.31 -10.81
CA ALA A 259 9.96 12.99 -12.24
C ALA A 259 9.46 11.57 -12.57
N ALA A 260 8.97 11.39 -13.80
CA ALA A 260 8.46 10.10 -14.26
C ALA A 260 9.52 8.99 -14.27
N ASP A 261 10.79 9.37 -14.47
CA ASP A 261 11.95 8.48 -14.49
C ASP A 261 12.71 8.41 -13.16
N GLY A 262 12.17 9.02 -12.09
CA GLY A 262 12.81 9.04 -10.77
C GLY A 262 14.08 9.91 -10.71
N SER A 263 14.35 10.73 -11.73
CA SER A 263 15.51 11.63 -11.77
C SER A 263 15.41 12.80 -10.79
N GLY A 264 14.27 12.99 -10.14
CA GLY A 264 14.04 14.04 -9.16
C GLY A 264 13.65 15.39 -9.78
N GLY A 265 13.76 16.44 -8.98
CA GLY A 265 13.45 17.81 -9.40
C GLY A 265 13.11 18.68 -8.20
N ALA A 266 11.82 18.86 -7.94
CA ALA A 266 11.34 19.51 -6.72
C ALA A 266 11.52 18.59 -5.49
N GLY A 267 11.48 17.27 -5.69
CA GLY A 267 11.86 16.26 -4.73
C GLY A 267 13.24 15.65 -5.05
N PRO A 268 13.82 14.86 -4.14
CA PRO A 268 15.07 14.16 -4.37
C PRO A 268 14.96 13.14 -5.51
N ALA A 269 16.10 12.87 -6.14
CA ALA A 269 16.23 11.77 -7.10
C ALA A 269 16.23 10.42 -6.37
N PHE A 270 15.76 9.39 -7.07
CA PHE A 270 15.80 7.99 -6.64
C PHE A 270 16.88 7.19 -7.37
N THR A 271 17.20 7.61 -8.59
CA THR A 271 18.18 6.95 -9.47
C THR A 271 19.61 7.01 -8.93
N GLY A 272 20.50 6.19 -9.51
CA GLY A 272 21.93 6.18 -9.14
C GLY A 272 22.23 5.59 -7.77
N GLY A 273 21.27 4.90 -7.16
CA GLY A 273 21.37 4.35 -5.81
C GLY A 273 21.03 5.34 -4.70
N ASP A 274 20.57 6.55 -5.02
CA ASP A 274 20.24 7.58 -4.04
C ASP A 274 19.09 7.16 -3.11
N LEU A 275 18.11 6.42 -3.64
CA LEU A 275 17.03 5.86 -2.84
C LEU A 275 17.58 4.89 -1.78
N LEU A 276 18.31 3.86 -2.22
CA LEU A 276 18.85 2.84 -1.31
C LEU A 276 19.97 3.37 -0.40
N ALA A 277 20.60 4.49 -0.75
CA ALA A 277 21.51 5.20 0.17
C ALA A 277 20.75 5.89 1.32
N THR A 278 19.50 6.30 1.10
CA THR A 278 18.63 6.88 2.15
C THR A 278 17.82 5.81 2.87
N PHE A 279 17.29 4.83 2.16
CA PHE A 279 16.50 3.72 2.68
C PHE A 279 17.13 2.39 2.22
N PRO A 280 18.16 1.89 2.92
CA PRO A 280 18.85 0.65 2.55
C PRO A 280 17.92 -0.57 2.46
N ALA A 281 18.44 -1.65 1.86
CA ALA A 281 17.79 -2.95 1.91
C ALA A 281 17.49 -3.36 3.36
N GLY A 282 16.27 -3.84 3.62
CA GLY A 282 15.78 -4.14 4.96
C GLY A 282 15.19 -2.93 5.70
N SER A 283 15.02 -1.78 5.03
CA SER A 283 14.42 -0.56 5.60
C SER A 283 13.24 -0.04 4.77
N CYS A 284 12.52 -0.90 4.03
CA CYS A 284 11.34 -0.46 3.29
C CYS A 284 10.27 0.14 4.23
N SER A 285 10.14 -0.38 5.46
CA SER A 285 9.23 0.19 6.47
C SER A 285 9.51 1.67 6.77
N ASP A 286 10.77 2.09 6.77
CA ASP A 286 11.15 3.47 7.06
C ASP A 286 10.78 4.40 5.89
N GLN A 287 10.87 3.89 4.66
CA GLN A 287 10.41 4.59 3.47
C GLN A 287 8.88 4.71 3.47
N ILE A 288 8.17 3.64 3.83
CA ILE A 288 6.70 3.63 3.97
C ILE A 288 6.25 4.67 5.00
N GLU A 289 6.90 4.72 6.16
CA GLU A 289 6.59 5.72 7.20
C GLU A 289 6.86 7.14 6.69
N TRP A 290 7.97 7.36 5.97
CA TRP A 290 8.29 8.66 5.38
C TRP A 290 7.21 9.11 4.37
N ILE A 291 6.75 8.21 3.49
CA ILE A 291 5.68 8.50 2.53
C ILE A 291 4.34 8.76 3.25
N ALA A 292 4.03 8.00 4.28
CA ALA A 292 2.81 8.16 5.06
C ALA A 292 2.75 9.53 5.76
N LEU A 293 3.82 9.91 6.45
CA LEU A 293 3.86 11.11 7.31
C LEU A 293 4.22 12.39 6.55
N GLY A 294 5.03 12.29 5.50
CA GLY A 294 5.59 13.43 4.79
C GLY A 294 6.39 14.37 5.70
N THR A 295 6.73 15.54 5.17
CA THR A 295 7.57 16.53 5.87
C THR A 295 6.89 17.13 7.10
N SER A 296 5.57 17.32 7.08
CA SER A 296 4.84 17.93 8.21
C SER A 296 4.58 16.97 9.36
N GLY A 297 4.44 15.67 9.08
CA GLY A 297 4.15 14.64 10.07
C GLY A 297 5.40 14.01 10.67
N TRP A 298 6.56 14.21 10.07
CA TRP A 298 7.80 13.59 10.52
C TRP A 298 8.29 14.18 11.86
N PRO A 299 8.59 13.33 12.88
CA PRO A 299 8.87 13.81 14.24
C PRO A 299 10.31 14.33 14.42
N ASP A 300 11.25 13.85 13.61
CA ASP A 300 12.68 14.13 13.77
C ASP A 300 13.19 15.21 12.79
N PRO A 301 14.32 15.87 13.07
CA PRO A 301 14.88 16.85 12.13
C PRO A 301 15.48 16.21 10.86
N THR A 302 15.71 14.90 10.88
CA THR A 302 16.33 14.15 9.78
C THR A 302 15.63 12.80 9.57
N TYR A 303 15.77 12.22 8.38
CA TYR A 303 15.25 10.91 8.03
C TYR A 303 16.29 10.07 7.24
N GLY A 304 16.07 8.75 7.21
CA GLY A 304 16.89 7.79 6.47
C GLY A 304 18.33 7.62 7.00
N ALA A 305 19.02 6.62 6.45
CA ALA A 305 20.36 6.19 6.88
C ALA A 305 21.45 7.27 6.68
N ASN A 306 21.24 8.21 5.76
CA ASN A 306 22.14 9.33 5.50
C ASN A 306 21.75 10.63 6.22
N ALA A 307 20.80 10.56 7.17
CA ALA A 307 20.34 11.70 7.96
C ALA A 307 19.95 12.91 7.10
N LYS A 308 19.17 12.66 6.04
CA LYS A 308 18.68 13.73 5.16
C LYS A 308 17.83 14.70 5.97
N PRO A 309 18.02 16.02 5.83
CA PRO A 309 17.22 17.00 6.55
C PRO A 309 15.78 17.00 6.05
N VAL A 310 14.83 16.99 6.99
CA VAL A 310 13.40 17.11 6.71
C VAL A 310 13.14 18.50 6.11
N GLY A 311 12.43 18.55 4.97
CA GLY A 311 12.20 19.79 4.22
C GLY A 311 13.41 20.35 3.46
N GLY A 312 14.50 19.57 3.32
CA GLY A 312 15.73 20.05 2.67
C GLY A 312 15.64 20.24 1.16
N VAL A 313 15.06 19.27 0.45
CA VAL A 313 14.83 19.32 -1.00
C VAL A 313 13.33 19.20 -1.24
N GLY A 314 12.66 20.35 -1.11
CA GLY A 314 11.19 20.41 -1.17
C GLY A 314 10.50 19.93 0.11
N LEU A 315 9.19 20.09 0.13
CA LEU A 315 8.32 19.55 1.18
C LEU A 315 7.61 18.33 0.59
N MET A 316 7.85 17.16 1.18
CA MET A 316 7.10 15.96 0.83
C MET A 316 5.70 16.03 1.45
N PRO A 317 4.62 15.90 0.67
CA PRO A 317 3.27 15.75 1.21
C PRO A 317 3.13 14.48 2.05
N ALA A 318 2.16 14.47 2.97
CA ALA A 318 1.74 13.27 3.68
C ALA A 318 0.70 12.52 2.86
N PHE A 319 0.88 11.20 2.65
CA PHE A 319 -0.04 10.40 1.84
C PHE A 319 -0.98 9.49 2.65
N ALA A 320 -0.81 9.39 3.97
CA ALA A 320 -1.65 8.53 4.82
C ALA A 320 -3.15 8.90 4.82
N SER A 321 -3.53 10.10 4.36
CA SER A 321 -4.93 10.51 4.22
C SER A 321 -5.54 10.19 2.85
N SER A 322 -4.72 9.94 1.83
CA SER A 322 -5.15 9.74 0.44
C SER A 322 -4.89 8.33 -0.08
N LEU A 323 -3.94 7.61 0.52
CA LEU A 323 -3.57 6.24 0.19
C LEU A 323 -3.68 5.40 1.45
N ASP A 324 -4.14 4.15 1.29
CA ASP A 324 -4.08 3.17 2.38
C ASP A 324 -2.64 2.63 2.57
N GLU A 325 -2.43 1.91 3.67
CA GLU A 325 -1.10 1.40 4.05
C GLU A 325 -0.53 0.42 3.01
N THR A 326 -1.39 -0.36 2.35
CA THR A 326 -0.97 -1.29 1.29
C THR A 326 -0.53 -0.51 0.05
N GLN A 327 -1.30 0.49 -0.37
CA GLN A 327 -0.96 1.37 -1.49
C GLN A 327 0.37 2.12 -1.28
N ILE A 328 0.63 2.55 -0.04
CA ILE A 328 1.92 3.19 0.31
C ILE A 328 3.06 2.17 0.22
N ALA A 329 2.85 0.94 0.67
CA ALA A 329 3.84 -0.13 0.53
C ALA A 329 4.09 -0.50 -0.94
N GLU A 330 3.05 -0.54 -1.78
CA GLU A 330 3.15 -0.83 -3.22
C GLU A 330 3.98 0.24 -3.94
N VAL A 331 3.77 1.54 -3.67
CA VAL A 331 4.57 2.59 -4.31
C VAL A 331 6.01 2.60 -3.78
N ALA A 332 6.24 2.31 -2.50
CA ALA A 332 7.59 2.16 -1.95
C ALA A 332 8.33 0.99 -2.64
N LEU A 333 7.66 -0.16 -2.80
CA LEU A 333 8.18 -1.31 -3.55
C LEU A 333 8.57 -0.90 -4.97
N TYR A 334 7.66 -0.24 -5.69
CA TYR A 334 7.93 0.22 -7.06
C TYR A 334 9.14 1.15 -7.12
N GLU A 335 9.25 2.13 -6.22
CA GLU A 335 10.39 3.06 -6.19
C GLU A 335 11.73 2.33 -5.98
N ARG A 336 11.74 1.35 -5.07
CA ARG A 336 12.93 0.55 -4.73
C ARG A 336 13.41 -0.32 -5.87
N VAL A 337 12.49 -1.00 -6.54
CA VAL A 337 12.83 -1.89 -7.66
C VAL A 337 13.12 -1.08 -8.92
N GLN A 338 12.22 -0.18 -9.30
CA GLN A 338 12.32 0.55 -10.57
C GLN A 338 13.46 1.57 -10.60
N PHE A 339 13.75 2.25 -9.49
CA PHE A 339 14.76 3.32 -9.43
C PHE A 339 15.93 3.00 -8.52
N GLY A 340 15.68 2.32 -7.39
CA GLY A 340 16.72 1.87 -6.46
C GLY A 340 17.56 0.71 -7.00
N GLY A 341 17.00 -0.10 -7.91
CA GLY A 341 17.67 -1.27 -8.49
C GLY A 341 17.77 -2.46 -7.53
N GLU A 342 16.89 -2.52 -6.52
CA GLU A 342 16.73 -3.68 -5.67
C GLU A 342 16.08 -4.84 -6.44
N ASP A 343 16.39 -6.08 -6.05
CA ASP A 343 15.70 -7.25 -6.59
C ASP A 343 14.23 -7.23 -6.14
N LEU A 344 13.33 -7.66 -7.02
CA LEU A 344 11.90 -7.57 -6.75
C LEU A 344 11.48 -8.47 -5.59
N ALA A 345 11.95 -9.72 -5.53
CA ALA A 345 11.57 -10.64 -4.46
C ALA A 345 12.13 -10.17 -3.10
N GLU A 346 13.34 -9.62 -3.10
CA GLU A 346 13.94 -9.02 -1.89
C GLU A 346 13.16 -7.78 -1.43
N ALA A 347 12.77 -6.90 -2.35
CA ALA A 347 12.01 -5.70 -2.05
C ALA A 347 10.58 -6.01 -1.60
N GLU A 348 9.92 -7.02 -2.19
CA GLU A 348 8.60 -7.48 -1.76
C GLU A 348 8.65 -8.00 -0.32
N ALA A 349 9.65 -8.81 0.01
CA ALA A 349 9.84 -9.28 1.37
C ALA A 349 10.11 -8.13 2.36
N ASP A 350 10.95 -7.16 1.98
CA ASP A 350 11.27 -5.98 2.80
C ASP A 350 10.03 -5.09 3.03
N CYS A 351 9.21 -4.90 1.99
CA CYS A 351 7.99 -4.09 2.07
C CYS A 351 6.79 -4.83 2.67
N GLY A 352 6.96 -6.08 3.11
CA GLY A 352 5.94 -6.86 3.83
C GLY A 352 4.98 -7.65 2.94
N PHE A 353 5.30 -7.83 1.66
CA PHE A 353 4.54 -8.62 0.69
C PHE A 353 5.02 -10.06 0.59
N THR A 354 5.37 -10.70 1.72
CA THR A 354 5.84 -12.08 1.69
C THR A 354 4.73 -13.02 1.22
N GLU A 355 5.01 -13.78 0.16
CA GLU A 355 4.25 -14.98 -0.18
C GLU A 355 4.22 -15.88 1.06
N ASN A 356 3.03 -16.33 1.44
CA ASN A 356 2.84 -17.16 2.63
C ASN A 356 3.84 -18.33 2.68
N GLY A 357 4.79 -18.25 3.60
CA GLY A 357 5.48 -19.39 4.21
C GLY A 357 6.33 -20.27 3.30
N GLU A 358 7.58 -19.87 3.08
CA GLU A 358 8.67 -20.85 3.02
C GLU A 358 9.70 -20.48 4.10
N GLU A 359 9.40 -20.88 5.35
CA GLU A 359 10.46 -21.20 6.30
C GLU A 359 11.32 -22.26 5.64
N THR A 360 12.45 -21.86 5.05
CA THR A 360 13.51 -22.78 4.65
C THR A 360 14.10 -23.37 5.93
N THR A 361 13.42 -24.37 6.47
CA THR A 361 13.96 -25.29 7.48
C THR A 361 14.93 -26.25 6.79
N ASP A 362 16.04 -25.72 6.26
CA ASP A 362 17.20 -26.54 5.90
C ASP A 362 18.04 -26.82 7.16
N GLY A 363 17.38 -27.55 8.06
CA GLY A 363 17.95 -28.26 9.20
C GLY A 363 17.83 -29.77 9.01
N ALA A 364 17.88 -30.29 7.78
CA ALA A 364 17.92 -31.73 7.52
C ALA A 364 19.36 -32.23 7.57
N THR A 365 19.78 -32.60 8.79
CA THR A 365 20.90 -33.47 9.08
C THR A 365 20.84 -34.73 8.20
N VAL A 366 21.79 -34.89 7.28
CA VAL A 366 22.07 -36.18 6.65
C VAL A 366 23.17 -36.87 7.45
N GLU A 367 22.79 -37.52 8.56
CA GLU A 367 23.54 -38.66 9.11
C GLU A 367 22.94 -39.97 8.58
N ALA A 368 23.78 -40.69 7.84
CA ALA A 368 23.89 -42.14 7.67
C ALA A 368 22.66 -43.07 7.86
N ALA A 369 22.36 -43.87 6.82
CA ALA A 369 22.29 -45.35 6.90
C ALA A 369 21.98 -45.97 5.52
N GLY A 370 22.79 -46.94 5.08
CA GLY A 370 22.51 -47.81 3.93
C GLY A 370 23.72 -48.17 3.10
#